data_AF-A0A2G4GEY6-F1
#
_entry.id   AF-A0A2G4GEY6-F1
#
_cell.length_a   1.000
_cell.length_b   1.000
_cell.length_c   1.000
_cell.angle_alpha   90.00
_cell.angle_beta   90.00
_cell.angle_gamma   90.00
#
_symmetry.space_group_name_H-M   'P 1'
#
loop_
_entity.id
_entity.type
_entity.pdbx_description
1 polymer ?
#
loop_
_entity_poly.entity_id
_entity_poly.type
_entity_poly.pdbx_seq_one_letter_code
_entity_poly.pdbx_strand_id
1 'polypeptide(L)'
;MSSATYLLLRNNRYLVEINLVSNRLLAYVTDPMQHPFPVLLRTGVPVGLNTDDRGMWDSTFTDEYFTAVKNYNLSWAETVSLARNSLVHAFLDEPTKPPLLANYEKALAVYEARYLTADWRAASTGLTPIVSKYSKKAFRLTARANLGELR
;
A
#
# COMPACT_ATOMS: atom_id res chain seq x y z
N MET A 1 -15.60 -8.96 13.78
CA MET A 1 -14.63 -8.73 14.88
C MET A 1 -15.40 -8.22 16.10
N SER A 2 -15.10 -8.72 17.30
CA SER A 2 -15.75 -8.22 18.53
C SER A 2 -15.24 -6.82 18.91
N SER A 3 -16.03 -6.03 19.64
CA SER A 3 -15.62 -4.69 20.10
C SER A 3 -14.37 -4.75 20.98
N ALA A 4 -14.24 -5.79 21.82
CA ALA A 4 -13.07 -5.98 22.68
C ALA A 4 -11.78 -6.21 21.86
N THR A 5 -11.84 -7.09 20.85
CA THR A 5 -10.71 -7.34 19.95
C THR A 5 -10.32 -6.06 19.19
N TYR A 6 -11.30 -5.32 18.69
CA TYR A 6 -11.04 -4.07 17.99
C TYR A 6 -10.33 -3.03 18.86
N LEU A 7 -10.75 -2.88 20.12
CA LEU A 7 -10.09 -1.96 21.06
C LEU A 7 -8.64 -2.37 21.35
N LEU A 8 -8.35 -3.67 21.42
CA LEU A 8 -6.97 -4.16 21.57
C LEU A 8 -6.11 -3.80 20.34
N LEU A 9 -6.66 -3.94 19.13
CA LEU A 9 -5.94 -3.59 17.90
C LEU A 9 -5.66 -2.08 17.79
N ARG A 10 -6.57 -1.23 18.27
CA ARG A 10 -6.36 0.23 18.28
C ARG A 10 -5.27 0.70 19.25
N ASN A 11 -4.81 -0.14 20.17
CA ASN A 11 -3.77 0.23 21.14
C ASN A 11 -2.33 0.19 20.56
N ASN A 12 -2.20 0.37 19.24
CA ASN A 12 -0.94 0.49 18.49
C ASN A 12 0.10 -0.63 18.72
N ARG A 13 -0.31 -1.78 19.26
CA ARG A 13 0.59 -2.88 19.64
C ARG A 13 0.71 -3.95 18.56
N TYR A 14 -0.30 -4.06 17.69
CA TYR A 14 -0.43 -5.11 16.69
C TYR A 14 -0.70 -4.50 15.33
N LEU A 15 0.09 -4.89 14.35
CA LEU A 15 -0.16 -4.60 12.94
C LEU A 15 -1.17 -5.63 12.40
N VAL A 16 -2.13 -5.15 11.61
CA VAL A 16 -2.95 -6.02 10.75
C VAL A 16 -2.38 -5.96 9.34
N GLU A 17 -1.92 -7.10 8.82
CA GLU A 17 -1.52 -7.23 7.42
C GLU A 17 -2.77 -7.35 6.53
N ILE A 18 -2.81 -6.55 5.47
CA ILE A 18 -3.95 -6.43 4.58
C ILE A 18 -3.52 -6.88 3.18
N ASN A 19 -4.22 -7.89 2.65
CA ASN A 19 -3.92 -8.54 1.38
C ASN A 19 -5.04 -8.26 0.38
N LEU A 20 -5.13 -7.03 -0.15
CA LEU A 20 -6.31 -6.57 -0.90
C LEU A 20 -6.52 -7.39 -2.19
N VAL A 21 -5.44 -7.69 -2.92
CA VAL A 21 -5.52 -8.46 -4.15
C VAL A 21 -5.97 -9.89 -3.87
N SER A 22 -5.34 -10.55 -2.90
CA SER A 22 -5.70 -11.91 -2.48
C SER A 22 -7.16 -11.99 -2.01
N ASN A 23 -7.59 -11.07 -1.13
CA ASN A 23 -8.97 -11.05 -0.59
C ASN A 23 -10.02 -10.88 -1.69
N ARG A 24 -9.72 -10.10 -2.73
CA ARG A 24 -10.58 -9.95 -3.91
C ARG A 24 -10.59 -11.22 -4.77
N LEU A 25 -9.43 -11.80 -5.06
CA LEU A 25 -9.32 -12.95 -5.96
C LEU A 25 -9.90 -14.24 -5.37
N LEU A 26 -9.87 -14.37 -4.04
CA LEU A 26 -10.53 -15.43 -3.29
C LEU A 26 -12.03 -15.17 -3.02
N ALA A 27 -12.58 -14.06 -3.55
CA ALA A 27 -13.98 -13.66 -3.40
C ALA A 27 -14.45 -13.50 -1.93
N TYR A 28 -13.54 -13.25 -0.99
CA TYR A 28 -13.90 -12.93 0.40
C TYR A 28 -14.62 -11.58 0.52
N VAL A 29 -14.29 -10.66 -0.39
CA VAL A 29 -14.90 -9.34 -0.48
C VAL A 29 -15.25 -9.05 -1.93
N THR A 30 -16.53 -9.14 -2.28
CA THR A 30 -17.03 -8.90 -3.64
C THR A 30 -17.19 -7.41 -3.93
N ASP A 31 -17.60 -6.63 -2.93
CA ASP A 31 -17.63 -5.17 -2.97
C ASP A 31 -16.45 -4.59 -2.17
N PRO A 32 -15.48 -3.90 -2.82
CA PRO A 32 -14.37 -3.25 -2.12
C PRO A 32 -14.83 -2.37 -0.95
N MET A 33 -15.99 -1.72 -1.03
CA MET A 33 -16.50 -0.86 0.04
C MET A 33 -16.81 -1.61 1.34
N GLN A 34 -16.99 -2.93 1.28
CA GLN A 34 -17.21 -3.79 2.44
C GLN A 34 -15.91 -4.29 3.07
N HIS A 35 -14.75 -4.00 2.46
CA HIS A 35 -13.47 -4.38 3.04
C HIS A 35 -13.26 -3.65 4.37
N PRO A 36 -12.81 -4.30 5.46
CA PRO A 36 -12.57 -3.63 6.75
C PRO A 36 -11.37 -2.66 6.72
N PHE A 37 -10.58 -2.67 5.65
CA PHE A 37 -9.31 -1.94 5.54
C PHE A 37 -9.44 -0.43 5.81
N PRO A 38 -10.31 0.33 5.11
CA PRO A 38 -10.46 1.76 5.34
C PRO A 38 -10.89 2.08 6.78
N VAL A 39 -11.75 1.26 7.39
CA VAL A 39 -12.18 1.46 8.77
C VAL A 39 -11.02 1.25 9.74
N LEU A 40 -10.27 0.15 9.59
CA LEU A 40 -9.09 -0.12 10.43
C LEU A 40 -8.07 1.04 10.34
N LEU A 41 -7.70 1.43 9.12
CA LEU A 41 -6.75 2.50 8.87
C LEU A 41 -7.20 3.83 9.51
N ARG A 42 -8.42 4.28 9.19
CA ARG A 42 -8.91 5.62 9.57
C ARG A 42 -9.32 5.75 11.03
N THR A 43 -9.39 4.63 11.74
CA THR A 43 -9.65 4.61 13.18
C THR A 43 -8.38 4.41 13.99
N GLY A 44 -7.21 4.32 13.35
CA GLY A 44 -5.91 4.26 14.02
C GLY A 44 -5.50 2.85 14.43
N VAL A 45 -6.06 1.81 13.81
CA VAL A 45 -5.45 0.47 13.89
C VAL A 45 -4.22 0.46 12.99
N PRO A 46 -3.04 0.01 13.46
CA PRO A 46 -1.87 -0.13 12.61
C PRO A 46 -2.14 -1.15 11.52
N VAL A 47 -1.99 -0.73 10.28
CA VAL A 47 -2.18 -1.58 9.10
C VAL A 47 -0.98 -1.47 8.18
N GLY A 48 -0.66 -2.58 7.51
CA GLY A 48 0.33 -2.66 6.44
C GLY A 48 -0.23 -3.47 5.27
N LEU A 49 0.29 -3.24 4.07
CA LEU A 49 -0.10 -4.01 2.88
C LEU A 49 0.86 -5.19 2.66
N ASN A 50 0.36 -6.31 2.17
CA ASN A 50 1.14 -7.47 1.78
C ASN A 50 0.52 -8.18 0.56
N THR A 51 1.33 -8.86 -0.23
CA THR A 51 0.88 -9.55 -1.46
C THR A 51 0.27 -10.91 -1.21
N ASP A 52 0.44 -11.48 -0.01
CA ASP A 52 0.12 -12.88 0.27
C ASP A 52 0.92 -13.80 -0.68
N ASP A 53 0.26 -14.49 -1.60
CA ASP A 53 0.85 -15.36 -2.61
C ASP A 53 1.09 -14.67 -3.97
N ARG A 54 2.14 -13.83 -4.07
CA ARG A 54 2.46 -13.10 -5.32
C ARG A 54 2.51 -13.99 -6.58
N GLY A 55 2.97 -15.24 -6.42
CA GLY A 55 3.13 -16.19 -7.53
C GLY A 55 1.81 -16.75 -8.02
N MET A 56 0.85 -16.97 -7.12
CA MET A 56 -0.50 -17.44 -7.45
C MET A 56 -1.28 -16.35 -8.19
N TRP A 57 -1.13 -15.10 -7.76
CA TRP A 57 -1.94 -13.98 -8.25
C TRP A 57 -1.32 -13.24 -9.43
N ASP A 58 -0.02 -13.44 -9.71
CA ASP A 58 0.76 -12.61 -10.64
C ASP A 58 0.49 -11.12 -10.35
N SER A 59 0.79 -10.76 -9.10
CA SER A 59 0.63 -9.43 -8.51
C SER A 59 1.95 -8.96 -7.86
N THR A 60 2.00 -7.67 -7.58
CA THR A 60 3.17 -6.98 -7.00
C THR A 60 2.76 -6.14 -5.80
N PHE A 61 3.73 -5.71 -5.01
CA PHE A 61 3.50 -4.77 -3.91
C PHE A 61 2.91 -3.45 -4.44
N THR A 62 3.33 -3.01 -5.64
CA THR A 62 2.75 -1.84 -6.32
C THR A 62 1.27 -2.03 -6.62
N ASP A 63 0.83 -3.25 -6.97
CA ASP A 63 -0.59 -3.54 -7.21
C ASP A 63 -1.43 -3.42 -5.94
N GLU A 64 -0.89 -3.81 -4.77
CA GLU A 64 -1.56 -3.60 -3.47
C GLU A 64 -1.77 -2.11 -3.19
N TYR A 65 -0.72 -1.29 -3.35
CA TYR A 65 -0.81 0.16 -3.17
C TYR A 65 -1.74 0.82 -4.18
N PHE A 66 -1.65 0.43 -5.46
CA PHE A 66 -2.53 0.95 -6.51
C PHE A 66 -3.99 0.63 -6.22
N THR A 67 -4.27 -0.61 -5.80
CA THR A 67 -5.61 -1.05 -5.37
C THR A 67 -6.10 -0.23 -4.18
N ALA A 68 -5.23 -0.01 -3.18
CA ALA A 68 -5.57 0.74 -1.99
C ALA A 68 -5.94 2.21 -2.33
N VAL A 69 -5.09 2.89 -3.10
CA VAL A 69 -5.31 4.28 -3.52
C VAL A 69 -6.55 4.39 -4.40
N LYS A 70 -6.70 3.55 -5.43
CA LYS A 70 -7.82 3.64 -6.38
C LYS A 70 -9.18 3.31 -5.76
N ASN A 71 -9.26 2.31 -4.89
CA ASN A 71 -10.54 1.87 -4.35
C ASN A 71 -10.97 2.64 -3.10
N TYR A 72 -10.01 3.16 -2.32
CA TYR A 72 -10.31 3.77 -1.02
C TYR A 72 -9.95 5.25 -0.93
N ASN A 73 -9.45 5.86 -2.02
CA ASN A 73 -9.04 7.26 -2.08
C ASN A 73 -8.08 7.63 -0.95
N LEU A 74 -7.01 6.85 -0.81
CA LEU A 74 -6.00 7.11 0.22
C LEU A 74 -5.32 8.46 -0.04
N SER A 75 -5.19 9.22 1.03
CA SER A 75 -4.28 10.36 1.08
C SER A 75 -2.82 9.90 1.00
N TRP A 76 -1.94 10.83 0.63
CA TRP A 76 -0.50 10.57 0.66
C TRP A 76 -0.01 10.19 2.07
N ALA A 77 -0.52 10.88 3.10
CA ALA A 77 -0.18 10.58 4.49
C ALA A 77 -0.60 9.16 4.91
N GLU A 78 -1.80 8.72 4.53
CA GLU A 78 -2.25 7.34 4.73
C GLU A 78 -1.33 6.35 4.01
N THR A 79 -0.97 6.62 2.76
CA THR A 79 -0.06 5.79 1.95
C THR A 79 1.31 5.63 2.62
N VAL A 80 1.91 6.73 3.08
CA VAL A 80 3.18 6.73 3.83
C VAL A 80 3.04 5.94 5.14
N SER A 81 1.93 6.09 5.85
CA SER A 81 1.71 5.38 7.11
C SER A 81 1.72 3.85 6.93
N LEU A 82 1.20 3.32 5.83
CA LEU A 82 1.20 1.87 5.54
C LEU A 82 2.62 1.29 5.46
N ALA A 83 3.52 1.98 4.76
CA ALA A 83 4.91 1.57 4.63
C ALA A 83 5.70 1.81 5.93
N ARG A 84 5.46 2.92 6.63
CA ARG A 84 6.10 3.17 7.93
C ARG A 84 5.70 2.12 8.96
N ASN A 85 4.42 1.75 9.00
CA ASN A 85 3.91 0.74 9.94
C ASN A 85 4.57 -0.63 9.73
N SER A 86 4.85 -1.04 8.48
CA SER A 86 5.52 -2.32 8.23
C SER A 86 6.93 -2.38 8.85
N LEU A 87 7.65 -1.25 8.88
CA LEU A 87 8.97 -1.16 9.54
C LEU A 87 8.86 -1.06 11.07
N VAL A 88 7.92 -0.25 11.57
CA VAL A 88 7.69 -0.09 13.02
C VAL A 88 7.33 -1.43 13.66
N HIS A 89 6.50 -2.22 12.99
CA HIS A 89 6.02 -3.52 13.48
C HIS A 89 6.84 -4.71 12.97
N ALA A 90 7.90 -4.48 12.19
CA ALA A 90 8.80 -5.55 11.75
C ALA A 90 9.43 -6.26 12.97
N PHE A 91 9.61 -7.58 12.82
CA PHE A 91 10.27 -8.43 13.81
C PHE A 91 11.79 -8.27 13.72
N LEU A 92 12.24 -7.05 13.98
CA LEU A 92 13.63 -6.63 14.02
C LEU A 92 14.00 -6.24 15.45
N ASP A 93 15.28 -6.44 15.78
CA ASP A 93 15.84 -5.99 17.05
C ASP A 93 15.90 -4.46 17.14
N GLU A 94 15.92 -3.95 18.38
CA GLU A 94 15.93 -2.52 18.69
C GLU A 94 17.12 -1.76 18.07
N PRO A 95 18.35 -2.30 17.99
CA PRO A 95 19.43 -1.65 17.25
C PRO A 95 19.21 -1.55 15.73
N THR A 96 18.58 -2.55 15.11
CA THR A 96 18.42 -2.62 13.64
C THR A 96 17.28 -1.72 13.12
N LYS A 97 16.21 -1.54 13.91
CA LYS A 97 15.00 -0.84 13.45
C LYS A 97 15.18 0.67 13.19
N PRO A 98 15.82 1.47 14.07
CA PRO A 98 15.96 2.91 13.86
C PRO A 98 16.74 3.29 12.58
N PRO A 99 17.88 2.65 12.23
CA PRO A 99 18.56 2.92 10.97
C PRO A 99 17.69 2.65 9.73
N LEU A 100 16.86 1.61 9.74
CA LEU A 100 15.96 1.29 8.63
C LEU A 100 14.83 2.31 8.50
N LEU A 101 14.25 2.73 9.63
CA LEU A 101 13.28 3.83 9.64
C LEU A 101 13.90 5.13 9.11
N ALA A 102 15.11 5.48 9.54
CA ALA A 102 15.80 6.68 9.04
C ALA A 102 16.09 6.60 7.53
N ASN A 103 16.48 5.43 7.03
CA ASN A 103 16.68 5.20 5.59
C ASN A 103 15.37 5.33 4.82
N TYR A 104 14.27 4.82 5.36
CA TYR A 104 12.94 4.99 4.79
C TYR A 104 12.53 6.46 4.71
N GLU A 105 12.66 7.22 5.81
CA GLU A 105 12.32 8.66 5.82
C GLU A 105 13.19 9.45 4.82
N LYS A 106 14.48 9.12 4.71
CA LYS A 106 15.38 9.73 3.72
C LYS A 106 14.95 9.42 2.28
N ALA A 107 14.61 8.15 1.99
CA ALA A 107 14.14 7.75 0.67
C ALA A 107 12.79 8.41 0.33
N LEU A 108 11.90 8.53 1.32
CA LEU A 108 10.62 9.21 1.20
C LEU A 108 10.81 10.70 0.86
N ALA A 109 11.69 11.40 1.58
CA ALA A 109 11.97 12.82 1.29
C ALA A 109 12.52 13.03 -0.14
N VAL A 110 13.38 12.13 -0.62
CA VAL A 110 13.86 12.16 -2.02
C VAL A 110 12.72 11.91 -3.00
N TYR A 111 11.83 10.95 -2.69
CA TYR A 111 10.65 10.67 -3.52
C TYR A 111 9.72 11.88 -3.57
N GLU A 112 9.41 12.49 -2.42
CA GLU A 112 8.53 13.66 -2.32
C GLU A 112 9.10 14.85 -3.08
N ALA A 113 10.38 15.16 -2.90
CA ALA A 113 11.05 16.23 -3.64
C ALA A 113 11.02 16.01 -5.16
N ARG A 114 10.98 14.76 -5.63
CA ARG A 114 10.94 14.43 -7.06
C ARG A 114 9.51 14.42 -7.62
N TYR A 115 8.57 13.79 -6.94
CA TYR A 115 7.26 13.41 -7.50
C TYR A 115 6.07 14.14 -6.88
N LEU A 116 6.22 14.84 -5.76
CA LEU A 116 5.16 15.71 -5.23
C LEU A 116 5.27 17.16 -5.75
N THR A 117 5.96 17.33 -6.88
CA THR A 117 6.08 18.60 -7.61
C THR A 117 4.91 18.79 -8.59
N ALA A 118 4.75 20.01 -9.12
CA ALA A 118 3.69 20.33 -10.08
C ALA A 118 3.77 19.50 -11.39
N ASP A 119 4.97 19.04 -11.79
CA ASP A 119 5.19 18.25 -13.01
C ASP A 119 5.90 16.92 -12.73
N TRP A 120 5.26 16.08 -11.91
CA TRP A 120 5.72 14.71 -11.65
C TRP A 120 5.78 13.83 -12.91
N ARG A 121 5.07 14.21 -13.99
CA ARG A 121 5.08 13.49 -15.27
C ARG A 121 6.41 13.67 -15.98
N ALA A 122 6.94 14.89 -16.04
CA ALA A 122 8.30 15.11 -16.53
C ALA A 122 9.30 14.28 -15.74
N ALA A 123 9.20 14.28 -14.39
CA ALA A 123 10.06 13.49 -13.51
C ALA A 123 9.94 11.96 -13.71
N SER A 124 8.84 11.50 -14.33
CA SER A 124 8.59 10.09 -14.63
C SER A 124 8.91 9.69 -16.07
N THR A 125 9.41 10.62 -16.88
CA THR A 125 9.76 10.36 -18.28
C THR A 125 10.85 9.30 -18.37
N GLY A 126 10.64 8.28 -19.19
CA GLY A 126 11.60 7.19 -19.40
C GLY A 126 11.56 6.09 -18.32
N LEU A 127 10.67 6.18 -17.32
CA LEU A 127 10.42 5.07 -16.43
C LEU A 127 9.64 3.97 -17.16
N THR A 128 10.13 2.74 -17.05
CA THR A 128 9.41 1.55 -17.52
C THR A 128 8.52 1.03 -16.40
N PRO A 129 7.18 1.13 -16.50
CA PRO A 129 6.30 0.60 -15.48
C PRO A 129 6.34 -0.92 -15.47
N ILE A 130 6.40 -1.51 -14.27
CA ILE A 130 6.17 -2.94 -14.08
C ILE A 130 4.66 -3.16 -14.07
N VAL A 131 4.16 -3.94 -15.04
CA VAL A 131 2.73 -4.22 -15.16
C VAL A 131 2.49 -5.72 -15.08
N SER A 132 1.92 -6.14 -13.97
CA SER A 132 1.57 -7.53 -13.66
C SER A 132 0.34 -7.99 -14.46
N LYS A 133 0.07 -9.30 -14.50
CA LYS A 133 -1.19 -9.76 -15.12
C LYS A 133 -2.40 -9.29 -14.34
N TYR A 134 -2.30 -9.19 -13.02
CA TYR A 134 -3.36 -8.65 -12.19
C TYR A 134 -3.70 -7.21 -12.60
N SER A 135 -2.74 -6.29 -12.65
CA SER A 135 -3.05 -4.89 -13.00
C SER A 135 -3.55 -4.71 -14.43
N LYS A 136 -3.09 -5.53 -15.38
CA LYS A 136 -3.67 -5.57 -16.74
C LYS A 136 -5.15 -5.92 -16.70
N LYS A 137 -5.52 -6.95 -15.94
CA LYS A 137 -6.91 -7.44 -15.87
C LYS A 137 -7.81 -6.51 -15.04
N ALA A 138 -7.34 -6.09 -13.87
CA ALA A 138 -8.14 -5.32 -12.91
C ALA A 138 -8.27 -3.84 -13.28
N PHE A 139 -7.22 -3.25 -13.85
CA PHE A 139 -7.13 -1.80 -14.07
C PHE A 139 -6.82 -1.41 -15.52
N ARG A 140 -6.70 -2.39 -16.43
CA ARG A 140 -6.37 -2.17 -17.86
C ARG A 140 -5.05 -1.41 -18.06
N LEU A 141 -4.11 -1.53 -17.12
CA LEU A 141 -2.79 -0.91 -17.24
C LEU A 141 -1.99 -1.59 -18.37
N THR A 142 -1.18 -0.81 -19.09
CA THR A 142 -0.31 -1.32 -20.15
C THR A 142 1.14 -0.89 -19.90
N ALA A 143 2.10 -1.66 -20.43
CA ALA A 143 3.54 -1.34 -20.28
C ALA A 143 3.94 -0.03 -20.98
N ARG A 144 3.08 0.47 -21.90
CA ARG A 144 3.17 1.79 -22.51
C ARG A 144 2.19 2.77 -21.88
N ALA A 145 1.95 2.66 -20.57
CA ALA A 145 1.19 3.69 -19.88
C ALA A 145 1.96 5.00 -20.01
N ASN A 146 1.48 5.89 -20.89
CA ASN A 146 1.71 7.30 -20.71
C ASN A 146 1.15 7.62 -19.34
N LEU A 147 2.01 7.75 -18.33
CA LEU A 147 1.64 8.18 -16.97
C LEU A 147 0.83 9.49 -17.00
N GLY A 148 0.88 10.22 -18.12
CA GLY A 148 -0.04 11.27 -18.56
C GLY A 148 -1.54 11.01 -18.35
N GLU A 149 -2.01 9.78 -18.59
CA GLU A 149 -3.45 9.45 -18.67
C GLU A 149 -4.06 8.94 -17.35
N LEU A 150 -3.22 8.66 -16.34
CA LEU A 150 -3.69 8.29 -15.02
C LEU A 150 -4.19 9.55 -14.30
N ARG A 151 -5.51 9.69 -14.21
CA ARG A 151 -6.19 10.64 -13.31
C ARG A 151 -6.16 10.14 -11.88
#